data_AF-A0A2V7NKS3-F1
#
_entry.id   AF-A0A2V7NKS3-F1
#
_cell.length_a   1.000
_cell.length_b   1.000
_cell.length_c   1.000
_cell.angle_alpha   90.00
_cell.angle_beta   90.00
_cell.angle_gamma   90.00
#
_symmetry.space_group_name_H-M   'P 1'
#
loop_
_entity.id
_entity.type
_entity.pdbx_description
1 polymer ?
#
loop_
_entity_poly.entity_id
_entity_poly.type
_entity_poly.pdbx_seq_one_letter_code
_entity_poly.pdbx_strand_id
1 'polypeptide(L)'
;MSDQQTGAPTGGNLQFERAERGTGAAGASCAVCKQPITPSYYEINGYITCQRCRSHIIAERDRGTSGTRFAKALGLGLLAAAAGAGIYYAVAAATGSEYAIVAIVVGLLVGTAVRKGSNRRGGWRYQALAMSLTYSAIVVTYIPQIIKAVTERRAAVINEGSQRAARPAATVDSARTAPKRIGVGGVLLGLGALFLLAAALPILAGISNIIGLFIIGIALYEAWRLNKAVALRITGPYQMSAHPGAPA
;
A
#
# COMPACT_ATOMS: atom_id res chain seq x y z
N MET A 1 -84.52 13.31 -2.60
CA MET A 1 -84.39 12.95 -4.03
C MET A 1 -83.18 13.73 -4.51
N SER A 2 -81.97 13.15 -4.41
CA SER A 2 -81.33 12.36 -5.49
C SER A 2 -81.07 13.30 -6.69
N ASP A 3 -79.84 13.63 -7.07
CA ASP A 3 -78.79 12.70 -7.49
C ASP A 3 -77.35 13.21 -7.28
N GLN A 4 -76.48 12.27 -6.87
CA GLN A 4 -75.06 12.23 -7.28
C GLN A 4 -74.98 11.79 -8.74
N GLN A 5 -74.08 12.35 -9.56
CA GLN A 5 -73.06 11.54 -10.26
C GLN A 5 -72.02 12.41 -11.01
N THR A 6 -70.75 12.23 -10.59
CA THR A 6 -69.53 12.08 -11.41
C THR A 6 -69.07 13.19 -12.37
N GLY A 7 -68.16 14.03 -11.87
CA GLY A 7 -67.04 14.59 -12.65
C GLY A 7 -65.71 14.03 -12.11
N ALA A 8 -64.91 13.45 -12.98
CA ALA A 8 -63.59 12.86 -12.71
C ALA A 8 -62.62 13.82 -11.99
N PRO A 9 -61.57 13.34 -11.29
CA PRO A 9 -60.62 14.20 -10.58
C PRO A 9 -59.72 14.91 -11.60
N THR A 10 -60.15 16.07 -12.11
CA THR A 10 -59.33 16.91 -12.97
C THR A 10 -58.29 17.63 -12.12
N GLY A 11 -57.08 17.05 -12.09
CA GLY A 11 -55.82 17.77 -11.89
C GLY A 11 -55.75 18.63 -10.63
N GLY A 12 -55.65 18.00 -9.45
CA GLY A 12 -55.29 18.69 -8.22
C GLY A 12 -54.04 19.54 -8.42
N ASN A 13 -54.21 20.84 -8.26
CA ASN A 13 -53.22 21.90 -8.38
C ASN A 13 -51.93 21.53 -7.60
N LEU A 14 -50.92 21.03 -8.32
CA LEU A 14 -49.57 20.90 -7.79
C LEU A 14 -49.04 22.33 -7.62
N GLN A 15 -49.16 22.88 -6.40
CA GLN A 15 -48.69 24.22 -6.09
C GLN A 15 -47.15 24.24 -6.03
N PHE A 16 -46.52 24.35 -7.20
CA PHE A 16 -45.07 24.48 -7.32
C PHE A 16 -44.54 25.83 -6.81
N GLU A 17 -45.41 26.78 -6.50
CA GLU A 17 -45.07 28.10 -5.96
C GLU A 17 -44.78 28.12 -4.45
N ARG A 18 -45.22 27.09 -3.69
CA ARG A 18 -44.94 26.99 -2.26
C ARG A 18 -44.65 25.54 -1.86
N ALA A 19 -43.41 25.28 -1.46
CA ALA A 19 -43.06 24.00 -0.85
C ALA A 19 -43.67 23.92 0.57
N GLU A 20 -44.76 23.18 0.72
CA GLU A 20 -45.30 22.77 2.02
C GLU A 20 -44.25 21.85 2.67
N ARG A 21 -43.35 22.43 3.48
CA ARG A 21 -42.42 21.66 4.30
C ARG A 21 -43.23 21.05 5.42
N GLY A 22 -43.57 19.76 5.30
CA GLY A 22 -44.21 19.00 6.36
C GLY A 22 -43.51 19.29 7.69
N THR A 23 -44.30 19.45 8.75
CA THR A 23 -43.93 19.77 10.15
C THR A 23 -43.10 18.68 10.85
N GLY A 24 -42.24 18.03 10.07
CA GLY A 24 -41.22 17.08 10.48
C GLY A 24 -40.00 17.26 9.59
N ALA A 25 -39.49 18.48 9.46
CA ALA A 25 -38.08 18.66 9.14
C ALA A 25 -37.29 18.09 10.34
N ALA A 26 -37.18 16.76 10.38
CA ALA A 26 -36.21 16.05 11.18
C ALA A 26 -34.86 16.61 10.73
N GLY A 27 -34.37 17.63 11.45
CA GLY A 27 -33.05 18.19 11.21
C GLY A 27 -32.09 17.03 11.13
N ALA A 28 -31.32 16.96 10.04
CA ALA A 28 -30.48 15.80 9.80
C ALA A 28 -29.60 15.57 11.03
N SER A 29 -29.73 14.42 11.68
CA SER A 29 -28.95 14.09 12.86
C SER A 29 -27.51 13.81 12.47
N CYS A 30 -26.55 14.25 13.28
CA CYS A 30 -25.14 13.91 13.06
C CYS A 30 -24.93 12.39 13.08
N ALA A 31 -24.27 11.83 12.06
CA ALA A 31 -24.00 10.40 11.99
C ALA A 31 -23.18 9.87 13.19
N VAL A 32 -22.36 10.73 13.79
CA VAL A 32 -21.41 10.42 14.87
C VAL A 32 -22.04 10.61 16.26
N CYS A 33 -22.46 11.82 16.61
CA CYS A 33 -22.98 12.12 17.96
C CYS A 33 -24.50 12.01 18.08
N LYS A 34 -25.22 11.74 16.98
CA LYS A 34 -26.69 11.62 16.89
C LYS A 34 -27.48 12.87 17.33
N GLN A 35 -26.81 13.98 17.62
CA GLN A 35 -27.46 15.24 17.95
C GLN A 35 -28.11 15.89 16.71
N PRO A 36 -29.23 16.61 16.87
CA PRO A 36 -29.82 17.40 15.79
C PRO A 36 -28.83 18.48 15.34
N ILE A 37 -28.72 18.71 14.02
CA ILE A 37 -27.82 19.70 13.45
C ILE A 37 -28.60 20.96 13.07
N THR A 38 -28.14 22.11 13.57
CA THR A 38 -28.62 23.45 13.20
C THR A 38 -27.45 24.43 13.45
N PRO A 39 -27.09 25.38 12.55
CA PRO A 39 -27.61 25.65 11.21
C PRO A 39 -26.79 25.01 10.08
N SER A 40 -25.58 24.50 10.31
CA SER A 40 -24.69 24.03 9.23
C SER A 40 -24.22 22.58 9.43
N TYR A 41 -24.10 21.84 8.32
CA TYR A 41 -23.52 20.50 8.29
C TYR A 41 -22.33 20.40 7.35
N TYR A 42 -21.54 19.37 7.60
CA TYR A 42 -20.46 18.91 6.75
C TYR A 42 -20.76 17.50 6.29
N GLU A 43 -20.27 17.14 5.12
CA GLU A 43 -20.36 15.78 4.62
C GLU A 43 -18.94 15.18 4.59
N ILE A 44 -18.79 14.00 5.19
CA ILE A 44 -17.53 13.25 5.22
C ILE A 44 -17.78 11.91 4.54
N ASN A 45 -17.29 11.75 3.30
CA ASN A 45 -17.47 10.52 2.51
C ASN A 45 -18.95 10.06 2.41
N GLY A 46 -19.91 10.98 2.24
CA GLY A 46 -21.34 10.66 2.19
C GLY A 46 -22.09 10.77 3.52
N TYR A 47 -21.39 10.94 4.65
CA TYR A 47 -22.03 11.00 5.97
C TYR A 47 -22.17 12.42 6.50
N ILE A 48 -23.38 12.79 6.90
CA ILE A 48 -23.70 14.10 7.49
C ILE A 48 -23.12 14.20 8.91
N THR A 49 -22.31 15.23 9.14
CA THR A 49 -21.53 15.43 10.38
C THR A 49 -21.65 16.89 10.86
N CYS A 50 -21.80 17.09 12.18
CA CYS A 50 -21.80 18.44 12.76
C CYS A 50 -20.38 19.02 12.86
N GLN A 51 -20.27 20.34 13.06
CA GLN A 51 -18.99 21.04 13.18
C GLN A 51 -18.09 20.47 14.30
N ARG A 52 -18.66 20.13 15.45
CA ARG A 52 -17.93 19.58 16.61
C ARG A 52 -17.35 18.19 16.30
N CYS A 53 -18.13 17.31 15.67
CA CYS A 53 -17.65 15.99 15.29
C CYS A 53 -16.60 16.08 14.18
N ARG A 54 -16.76 16.99 13.21
CA ARG A 54 -15.75 17.26 12.19
C ARG A 54 -14.42 17.68 12.82
N SER A 55 -14.42 18.66 13.72
CA SER A 55 -13.17 19.14 14.35
C SER A 55 -12.51 18.05 15.19
N HIS A 56 -13.29 17.23 15.91
CA HIS A 56 -12.76 16.09 16.66
C HIS A 56 -12.09 15.06 15.74
N ILE A 57 -12.75 14.68 14.64
CA ILE A 57 -12.21 13.71 13.66
C ILE A 57 -10.93 14.24 13.01
N ILE A 58 -10.89 15.52 12.65
CA ILE A 58 -9.69 16.15 12.07
C ILE A 58 -8.56 16.20 13.11
N ALA A 59 -8.85 16.59 14.35
CA ALA A 59 -7.85 16.65 15.42
C ALA A 59 -7.27 15.27 15.77
N GLU A 60 -8.12 14.24 15.86
CA GLU A 60 -7.68 12.85 16.08
C GLU A 60 -6.88 12.32 14.90
N ARG A 61 -7.30 12.66 13.68
CA ARG A 61 -6.54 12.33 12.48
C ARG A 61 -5.17 12.99 12.56
N ASP A 62 -5.08 14.30 12.76
CA ASP A 62 -3.85 15.10 12.78
C ASP A 62 -2.96 14.93 14.02
N ARG A 63 -3.39 14.07 14.95
CA ARG A 63 -2.58 13.67 16.10
C ARG A 63 -1.26 13.00 15.68
N GLY A 64 -0.17 13.51 16.23
CA GLY A 64 1.19 12.98 16.08
C GLY A 64 1.97 13.55 14.90
N THR A 65 3.30 13.56 15.04
CA THR A 65 4.21 14.10 14.01
C THR A 65 4.30 13.15 12.80
N SER A 66 4.65 13.69 11.63
CA SER A 66 4.84 12.89 10.42
C SER A 66 6.03 11.92 10.54
N GLY A 67 7.10 12.34 11.23
CA GLY A 67 8.31 11.53 11.43
C GLY A 67 8.09 10.30 12.31
N THR A 68 7.37 10.44 13.44
CA THR A 68 7.08 9.30 14.33
C THR A 68 6.24 8.22 13.65
N ARG A 69 5.27 8.63 12.81
CA ARG A 69 4.48 7.73 11.97
C ARG A 69 5.34 6.99 10.95
N PHE A 70 6.28 7.68 10.31
CA PHE A 70 7.19 7.08 9.35
C PHE A 70 8.13 6.06 10.01
N ALA A 71 8.76 6.44 11.13
CA ALA A 71 9.63 5.54 11.89
C ALA A 71 8.89 4.28 12.36
N LYS A 72 7.65 4.45 12.86
CA LYS A 72 6.79 3.32 13.26
C LYS A 72 6.43 2.43 12.06
N ALA A 73 6.12 3.00 10.90
CA ALA A 73 5.83 2.26 9.68
C ALA A 73 7.04 1.47 9.18
N LEU A 74 8.23 2.08 9.20
CA LEU A 74 9.50 1.42 8.86
C LEU A 74 9.80 0.27 9.82
N GLY A 75 9.71 0.51 11.13
CA GLY A 75 9.98 -0.50 12.15
C GLY A 75 9.03 -1.71 12.05
N LEU A 76 7.73 -1.47 11.94
CA LEU A 76 6.75 -2.55 11.75
C LEU A 76 6.95 -3.28 10.42
N GLY A 77 7.26 -2.55 9.34
CA GLY A 77 7.53 -3.13 8.03
C GLY A 77 8.78 -4.01 8.00
N LEU A 78 9.86 -3.61 8.69
CA LEU A 78 11.08 -4.42 8.82
C LEU A 78 10.84 -5.68 9.64
N LEU A 79 10.11 -5.59 10.76
CA LEU A 79 9.74 -6.77 11.55
C LEU A 79 8.89 -7.75 10.73
N ALA A 80 7.94 -7.22 9.96
CA ALA A 80 7.12 -7.99 9.04
C ALA A 80 7.97 -8.67 7.95
N ALA A 81 8.95 -7.97 7.38
CA ALA A 81 9.86 -8.52 6.38
C ALA A 81 10.72 -9.66 6.97
N ALA A 82 11.25 -9.49 8.18
CA ALA A 82 12.00 -10.52 8.89
C ALA A 82 11.14 -11.76 9.18
N ALA A 83 9.90 -11.56 9.64
CA ALA A 83 8.94 -12.64 9.84
C ALA A 83 8.63 -13.36 8.51
N GLY A 84 8.45 -12.62 7.42
CA GLY A 84 8.23 -13.16 6.08
C GLY A 84 9.39 -14.03 5.59
N ALA A 85 10.63 -13.59 5.82
CA ALA A 85 11.81 -14.41 5.54
C ALA A 85 11.82 -15.70 6.38
N GLY A 86 11.46 -15.61 7.67
CA GLY A 86 11.31 -16.79 8.53
C GLY A 86 10.26 -17.78 8.01
N ILE A 87 9.10 -17.29 7.57
CA ILE A 87 8.05 -18.11 6.96
C ILE A 87 8.58 -18.82 5.72
N TYR A 88 9.31 -18.11 4.85
CA TYR A 88 9.90 -18.72 3.67
C TYR A 88 10.85 -19.87 4.04
N TYR A 89 11.78 -19.66 4.97
CA TYR A 89 12.72 -20.70 5.37
C TYR A 89 12.04 -21.90 6.03
N ALA A 90 11.01 -21.67 6.85
CA ALA A 90 10.24 -22.74 7.47
C ALA A 90 9.52 -23.61 6.42
N VAL A 91 8.90 -22.98 5.42
CA VAL A 91 8.24 -23.69 4.32
C VAL A 91 9.28 -24.40 3.44
N ALA A 92 10.40 -23.74 3.14
CA ALA A 92 11.47 -24.30 2.31
C ALA A 92 12.12 -25.54 2.92
N ALA A 93 12.32 -25.55 4.24
CA ALA A 93 12.83 -26.72 4.95
C ALA A 93 11.83 -27.89 4.93
N ALA A 94 10.52 -27.62 4.83
CA ALA A 94 9.48 -28.64 4.90
C ALA A 94 9.08 -29.26 3.55
N THR A 95 9.11 -28.49 2.44
CA THR A 95 8.46 -28.90 1.18
C THR A 95 9.37 -29.07 -0.04
N GLY A 96 10.59 -28.52 -0.03
CA GLY A 96 11.57 -28.73 -1.12
C GLY A 96 11.16 -28.25 -2.53
N SER A 97 10.01 -27.58 -2.71
CA SER A 97 9.39 -27.27 -4.03
C SER A 97 9.06 -25.78 -4.19
N GLU A 98 8.84 -25.30 -5.43
CA GLU A 98 8.73 -23.87 -5.77
C GLU A 98 7.68 -23.06 -4.96
N TYR A 99 8.10 -21.87 -4.52
CA TYR A 99 7.52 -21.13 -3.38
C TYR A 99 6.73 -19.87 -3.74
N ALA A 100 6.24 -19.74 -4.97
CA ALA A 100 5.77 -18.46 -5.48
C ALA A 100 4.61 -17.83 -4.64
N ILE A 101 3.72 -18.64 -4.07
CA ILE A 101 2.63 -18.17 -3.19
C ILE A 101 3.15 -17.46 -1.93
N VAL A 102 4.29 -17.88 -1.39
CA VAL A 102 4.88 -17.28 -0.20
C VAL A 102 5.20 -15.80 -0.42
N ALA A 103 5.61 -15.41 -1.64
CA ALA A 103 5.88 -14.02 -1.98
C ALA A 103 4.64 -13.12 -1.82
N ILE A 104 3.46 -13.61 -2.19
CA ILE A 104 2.19 -12.86 -2.03
C ILE A 104 1.89 -12.69 -0.54
N VAL A 105 2.01 -13.75 0.25
CA VAL A 105 1.77 -13.71 1.71
C VAL A 105 2.72 -12.71 2.37
N VAL A 106 4.00 -12.73 2.03
CA VAL A 106 5.00 -11.79 2.55
C VAL A 106 4.66 -10.36 2.13
N GLY A 107 4.30 -10.13 0.87
CA GLY A 107 3.90 -8.80 0.38
C GLY A 107 2.69 -8.23 1.12
N LEU A 108 1.67 -9.04 1.38
CA LEU A 108 0.51 -8.65 2.18
C LEU A 108 0.88 -8.37 3.64
N LEU A 109 1.74 -9.22 4.23
CA LEU A 109 2.20 -9.07 5.61
C LEU A 109 2.98 -7.74 5.79
N VAL A 110 3.95 -7.47 4.92
CA VAL A 110 4.73 -6.22 4.93
C VAL A 110 3.83 -5.02 4.63
N GLY A 111 3.00 -5.09 3.59
CA GLY A 111 2.10 -4.01 3.21
C GLY A 111 1.12 -3.61 4.32
N THR A 112 0.54 -4.58 5.02
CA THR A 112 -0.38 -4.35 6.15
C THR A 112 0.35 -3.81 7.38
N ALA A 113 1.57 -4.26 7.65
CA ALA A 113 2.40 -3.74 8.74
C ALA A 113 2.77 -2.26 8.53
N VAL A 114 3.19 -1.88 7.32
CA VAL A 114 3.46 -0.48 6.94
C VAL A 114 2.18 0.37 7.05
N ARG A 115 1.03 -0.17 6.62
CA ARG A 115 -0.26 0.52 6.73
C ARG A 115 -0.67 0.74 8.20
N LYS A 116 -0.43 -0.25 9.07
CA LYS A 116 -0.69 -0.17 10.51
C LYS A 116 0.23 0.86 11.18
N GLY A 117 1.50 0.90 10.81
CA GLY A 117 2.46 1.86 11.36
C GLY A 117 2.22 3.30 10.90
N SER A 118 1.67 3.48 9.71
CA SER A 118 1.29 4.79 9.15
C SER A 118 -0.08 5.32 9.62
N ASN A 119 -0.69 4.70 10.64
CA ASN A 119 -2.04 5.02 11.14
C ASN A 119 -3.10 5.02 10.03
N ARG A 120 -3.02 4.09 9.06
CA ARG A 120 -3.97 3.93 7.95
C ARG A 120 -4.16 5.17 7.06
N ARG A 121 -3.27 6.17 7.14
CA ARG A 121 -3.33 7.36 6.26
C ARG A 121 -2.96 7.03 4.82
N GLY A 122 -1.94 6.18 4.65
CA GLY A 122 -1.34 5.92 3.36
C GLY A 122 -0.68 7.16 2.74
N GLY A 123 -0.29 7.05 1.47
CA GLY A 123 0.39 8.10 0.71
C GLY A 123 1.57 7.56 -0.10
N TRP A 124 2.02 8.31 -1.10
CA TRP A 124 3.06 7.87 -2.04
C TRP A 124 4.37 7.45 -1.34
N ARG A 125 4.72 8.09 -0.22
CA ARG A 125 5.90 7.74 0.59
C ARG A 125 5.76 6.37 1.25
N TYR A 126 4.59 6.07 1.81
CA TYR A 126 4.32 4.78 2.44
C TYR A 126 4.16 3.67 1.41
N GLN A 127 3.66 4.02 0.23
CA GLN A 127 3.62 3.17 -0.96
C GLN A 127 5.03 2.77 -1.41
N ALA A 128 5.92 3.75 -1.61
CA ALA A 128 7.32 3.49 -1.96
C ALA A 128 8.04 2.67 -0.89
N LEU A 129 7.81 2.99 0.40
CA LEU A 129 8.36 2.25 1.53
C LEU A 129 7.88 0.79 1.56
N ALA A 130 6.59 0.54 1.36
CA ALA A 130 6.04 -0.82 1.32
C ALA A 130 6.61 -1.62 0.16
N MET A 131 6.72 -1.01 -1.03
CA MET A 131 7.36 -1.66 -2.19
C MET A 131 8.83 -1.96 -1.93
N SER A 132 9.61 -1.02 -1.40
CA SER A 132 11.05 -1.21 -1.16
C SER A 132 11.34 -2.26 -0.09
N LEU A 133 10.52 -2.33 0.98
CA LEU A 133 10.63 -3.36 2.01
C LEU A 133 10.23 -4.74 1.50
N THR A 134 9.11 -4.83 0.78
CA THR A 134 8.65 -6.10 0.18
C THR A 134 9.67 -6.62 -0.81
N TYR A 135 10.21 -5.73 -1.63
CA TYR A 135 11.23 -6.05 -2.60
C TYR A 135 12.53 -6.54 -1.93
N SER A 136 13.02 -5.80 -0.94
CA SER A 136 14.20 -6.19 -0.15
C SER A 136 14.01 -7.55 0.51
N ALA A 137 12.84 -7.82 1.09
CA ALA A 137 12.53 -9.11 1.72
C ALA A 137 12.61 -10.27 0.71
N ILE A 138 12.03 -10.07 -0.48
CA ILE A 138 12.06 -11.05 -1.57
C ILE A 138 13.50 -11.29 -2.03
N VAL A 139 14.29 -10.24 -2.27
CA VAL A 139 15.69 -10.36 -2.73
C VAL A 139 16.55 -11.11 -1.72
N VAL A 140 16.46 -10.77 -0.42
CA VAL A 140 17.23 -11.45 0.64
C VAL A 140 16.94 -12.95 0.68
N THR A 141 15.71 -13.33 0.37
CA THR A 141 15.26 -14.72 0.36
C THR A 141 15.92 -15.55 -0.76
N TYR A 142 16.27 -14.93 -1.89
CA TYR A 142 16.92 -15.62 -3.01
C TYR A 142 18.44 -15.77 -2.87
N ILE A 143 19.10 -14.96 -2.03
CA ILE A 143 20.56 -14.98 -1.83
C ILE A 143 21.14 -16.38 -1.56
N PRO A 144 20.64 -17.18 -0.60
CA PRO A 144 21.24 -18.49 -0.31
C PRO A 144 21.12 -19.47 -1.49
N GLN A 145 20.05 -19.40 -2.28
CA GLN A 145 19.89 -20.24 -3.46
C GLN A 145 20.85 -19.84 -4.57
N ILE A 146 21.07 -18.54 -4.76
CA ILE A 146 22.04 -18.01 -5.72
C ILE A 146 23.46 -18.40 -5.32
N ILE A 147 23.83 -18.30 -4.04
CA ILE A 147 25.17 -18.68 -3.56
C ILE A 147 25.45 -20.17 -3.84
N LYS A 148 24.47 -21.05 -3.56
CA LYS A 148 24.59 -22.49 -3.88
C LYS A 148 24.74 -22.72 -5.38
N ALA A 149 23.85 -22.13 -6.20
CA ALA A 149 23.91 -22.27 -7.66
C ALA A 149 25.21 -21.73 -8.27
N VAL A 150 25.73 -20.61 -7.76
CA VAL A 150 27.01 -20.04 -8.23
C VAL A 150 28.19 -20.88 -7.77
N THR A 151 28.17 -21.42 -6.55
CA THR A 151 29.26 -22.29 -6.04
C THR A 151 29.32 -23.60 -6.82
N GLU A 152 28.17 -24.21 -7.11
CA GLU A 152 28.07 -25.42 -7.93
C GLU A 152 28.48 -25.16 -9.38
N ARG A 153 28.05 -24.06 -10.00
CA ARG A 153 28.51 -23.68 -11.34
C ARG A 153 30.00 -23.35 -11.37
N ARG A 154 30.54 -22.68 -10.36
CA ARG A 154 31.99 -22.45 -10.24
C ARG A 154 32.74 -23.77 -10.11
N ALA A 155 32.25 -24.72 -9.32
CA ALA A 155 32.84 -26.05 -9.22
C ALA A 155 32.78 -26.81 -10.56
N ALA A 156 31.66 -26.73 -11.29
CA ALA A 156 31.52 -27.32 -12.62
C ALA A 156 32.47 -26.69 -13.65
N VAL A 157 32.58 -25.35 -13.67
CA VAL A 157 33.49 -24.62 -14.57
C VAL A 157 34.96 -24.86 -14.21
N ILE A 158 35.30 -25.06 -12.93
CA ILE A 158 36.66 -25.45 -12.51
C ILE A 158 36.98 -26.87 -13.00
N ASN A 159 36.00 -27.79 -12.94
CA ASN A 159 36.17 -29.15 -13.45
C ASN A 159 36.28 -29.20 -14.99
N GLU A 160 35.47 -28.42 -15.72
CA GLU A 160 35.59 -28.26 -17.18
C GLU A 160 36.87 -27.51 -17.59
N GLY A 161 37.28 -26.52 -16.80
CA GLY A 161 38.55 -25.79 -16.97
C GLY A 161 39.78 -26.67 -16.71
N SER A 162 39.68 -27.63 -15.79
CA SER A 162 40.72 -28.63 -15.54
C SER A 162 40.90 -29.59 -16.73
N GLN A 163 39.83 -29.91 -17.47
CA GLN A 163 39.92 -30.68 -18.72
C GLN A 163 40.52 -29.87 -19.89
N ARG A 164 40.33 -28.54 -19.92
CA ARG A 164 40.96 -27.64 -20.92
C ARG A 164 42.41 -27.25 -20.58
N ALA A 165 42.82 -27.34 -19.33
CA ALA A 165 44.18 -27.02 -18.87
C ALA A 165 45.24 -28.04 -19.31
N ALA A 166 44.86 -29.15 -19.95
CA ALA A 166 45.78 -30.11 -20.57
C ALA A 166 46.33 -29.65 -21.95
N ARG A 167 46.07 -28.39 -22.38
CA ARG A 167 46.67 -27.79 -23.59
C ARG A 167 47.66 -26.69 -23.18
N PRO A 168 48.87 -26.59 -23.78
CA PRO A 168 49.94 -25.77 -23.22
C PRO A 168 49.57 -24.28 -23.20
N ALA A 169 49.78 -23.65 -22.05
CA ALA A 169 49.42 -22.27 -21.77
C ALA A 169 50.38 -21.28 -22.45
N ALA A 170 49.83 -20.33 -23.20
CA ALA A 170 50.52 -19.09 -23.52
C ALA A 170 50.46 -18.15 -22.31
N THR A 171 51.61 -17.61 -21.92
CA THR A 171 51.79 -16.66 -20.82
C THR A 171 51.05 -15.35 -21.10
N VAL A 172 50.06 -15.02 -20.26
CA VAL A 172 49.45 -13.69 -20.22
C VAL A 172 49.93 -12.97 -18.98
N ASP A 173 50.64 -11.87 -19.23
CA ASP A 173 51.24 -10.99 -18.25
C ASP A 173 50.16 -10.31 -17.39
N SER A 174 50.22 -10.49 -16.08
CA SER A 174 49.24 -9.96 -15.13
C SER A 174 49.62 -8.55 -14.70
N ALA A 175 49.17 -7.54 -15.44
CA ALA A 175 49.21 -6.16 -14.98
C ALA A 175 48.28 -5.98 -13.77
N ARG A 176 48.85 -6.04 -12.55
CA ARG A 176 48.15 -5.72 -11.30
C ARG A 176 47.72 -4.25 -11.28
N THR A 177 46.43 -3.99 -11.46
CA THR A 177 45.84 -2.68 -11.23
C THR A 177 45.77 -2.40 -9.72
N ALA A 178 46.31 -1.27 -9.27
CA ALA A 178 46.34 -0.86 -7.86
C ALA A 178 44.93 -0.73 -7.26
N PRO A 179 44.71 -1.12 -5.98
CA PRO A 179 43.38 -1.10 -5.39
C PRO A 179 42.91 0.35 -5.14
N LYS A 180 41.86 0.76 -5.86
CA LYS A 180 41.18 2.04 -5.62
C LYS A 180 40.49 1.98 -4.27
N ARG A 181 40.90 2.83 -3.32
CA ARG A 181 40.31 2.89 -1.96
C ARG A 181 38.84 3.31 -2.09
N ILE A 182 37.93 2.41 -1.75
CA ILE A 182 36.49 2.62 -1.85
C ILE A 182 36.05 3.45 -0.63
N GLY A 183 35.72 4.73 -0.82
CA GLY A 183 35.17 5.57 0.25
C GLY A 183 33.75 5.13 0.64
N VAL A 184 33.22 5.58 1.78
CA VAL A 184 31.86 5.26 2.26
C VAL A 184 30.79 5.52 1.18
N GLY A 185 30.96 6.58 0.38
CA GLY A 185 30.13 6.86 -0.79
C GLY A 185 30.23 5.80 -1.89
N GLY A 186 31.42 5.25 -2.13
CA GLY A 186 31.65 4.13 -3.06
C GLY A 186 31.18 2.77 -2.52
N VAL A 187 31.16 2.58 -1.20
CA VAL A 187 30.55 1.39 -0.56
C VAL A 187 29.03 1.47 -0.61
N LEU A 188 28.44 2.66 -0.41
CA LEU A 188 27.00 2.88 -0.55
C LEU A 188 26.55 2.82 -2.01
N LEU A 189 27.33 3.37 -2.95
CA LEU A 189 27.12 3.19 -4.40
C LEU A 189 27.33 1.73 -4.81
N GLY A 190 28.33 1.06 -4.25
CA GLY A 190 28.62 -0.35 -4.50
C GLY A 190 27.52 -1.26 -3.96
N LEU A 191 27.02 -1.01 -2.75
CA LEU A 191 25.88 -1.72 -2.16
C LEU A 191 24.58 -1.39 -2.89
N GLY A 192 24.38 -0.14 -3.32
CA GLY A 192 23.25 0.27 -4.14
C GLY A 192 23.27 -0.36 -5.53
N ALA A 193 24.44 -0.41 -6.17
CA ALA A 193 24.65 -1.07 -7.46
C ALA A 193 24.56 -2.59 -7.35
N LEU A 194 25.09 -3.18 -6.27
CA LEU A 194 24.95 -4.61 -5.96
C LEU A 194 23.51 -4.96 -5.63
N PHE A 195 22.79 -4.11 -4.90
CA PHE A 195 21.37 -4.23 -4.63
C PHE A 195 20.56 -4.11 -5.92
N LEU A 196 20.88 -3.17 -6.82
CA LEU A 196 20.27 -3.02 -8.14
C LEU A 196 20.61 -4.18 -9.10
N LEU A 197 21.82 -4.73 -9.02
CA LEU A 197 22.23 -5.90 -9.80
C LEU A 197 21.53 -7.16 -9.27
N ALA A 198 21.51 -7.36 -7.95
CA ALA A 198 20.75 -8.40 -7.28
C ALA A 198 19.24 -8.23 -7.47
N ALA A 199 18.77 -6.99 -7.67
CA ALA A 199 17.41 -6.65 -8.02
C ALA A 199 17.08 -7.05 -9.48
N ALA A 200 18.05 -6.89 -10.38
CA ALA A 200 17.91 -7.32 -11.77
C ALA A 200 17.97 -8.86 -11.91
N LEU A 201 18.59 -9.59 -10.96
CA LEU A 201 18.75 -11.04 -11.05
C LEU A 201 17.42 -11.82 -11.08
N PRO A 202 16.41 -11.56 -10.22
CA PRO A 202 15.09 -12.18 -10.33
C PRO A 202 14.40 -11.88 -11.66
N ILE A 203 14.65 -10.70 -12.24
CA ILE A 203 14.07 -10.28 -13.52
C ILE A 203 14.77 -11.01 -14.68
N LEU A 204 16.11 -11.16 -14.63
CA LEU A 204 16.88 -11.91 -15.61
C LEU A 204 16.67 -13.42 -15.51
N ALA A 205 16.56 -13.99 -14.30
CA ALA A 205 16.21 -15.39 -14.07
C ALA A 205 14.72 -15.68 -14.34
N GLY A 206 13.88 -14.65 -14.29
CA GLY A 206 12.44 -14.71 -14.59
C GLY A 206 12.13 -14.77 -16.08
N ILE A 207 13.09 -14.54 -16.98
CA ILE A 207 12.84 -14.65 -18.44
C ILE A 207 12.50 -16.11 -18.82
N SER A 208 13.02 -17.10 -18.10
CA SER A 208 12.59 -18.50 -18.20
C SER A 208 11.38 -18.85 -17.32
N ASN A 209 11.04 -18.00 -16.34
CA ASN A 209 9.99 -18.21 -15.33
C ASN A 209 9.04 -17.00 -15.25
N ILE A 210 8.34 -16.72 -16.37
CA ILE A 210 7.37 -15.60 -16.50
C ILE A 210 6.35 -15.58 -15.36
N ILE A 211 5.94 -16.77 -14.89
CA ILE A 211 4.97 -16.92 -13.81
C ILE A 211 5.51 -16.35 -12.49
N GLY A 212 6.79 -16.58 -12.17
CA GLY A 212 7.42 -16.05 -10.95
C GLY A 212 7.51 -14.52 -10.95
N LEU A 213 7.86 -13.94 -12.10
CA LEU A 213 7.86 -12.48 -12.28
C LEU A 213 6.48 -11.87 -12.09
N PHE A 214 5.45 -12.51 -12.65
CA PHE A 214 4.06 -12.06 -12.51
C PHE A 214 3.62 -12.09 -11.04
N ILE A 215 3.98 -13.15 -10.30
CA ILE A 215 3.63 -13.29 -8.89
C ILE A 215 4.36 -12.26 -8.00
N ILE A 216 5.66 -12.01 -8.25
CA ILE A 216 6.40 -10.92 -7.58
C ILE A 216 5.73 -9.58 -7.89
N GLY A 217 5.33 -9.37 -9.15
CA GLY A 217 4.56 -8.19 -9.57
C GLY A 217 3.27 -8.02 -8.78
N ILE A 218 2.48 -9.09 -8.60
CA ILE A 218 1.26 -9.08 -7.79
C ILE A 218 1.57 -8.76 -6.33
N ALA A 219 2.59 -9.39 -5.74
CA ALA A 219 2.97 -9.14 -4.35
C ALA A 219 3.34 -7.66 -4.11
N LEU A 220 4.12 -7.07 -5.01
CA LEU A 220 4.49 -5.65 -4.96
C LEU A 220 3.29 -4.74 -5.21
N TYR A 221 2.43 -5.10 -6.16
CA TYR A 221 1.21 -4.35 -6.48
C TYR A 221 0.24 -4.33 -5.31
N GLU A 222 0.03 -5.46 -4.63
CA GLU A 222 -0.81 -5.55 -3.44
C GLU A 222 -0.24 -4.73 -2.29
N ALA A 223 1.07 -4.83 -2.02
CA ALA A 223 1.73 -4.00 -1.01
C ALA A 223 1.58 -2.49 -1.31
N TRP A 224 1.68 -2.11 -2.59
CA TRP A 224 1.49 -0.75 -3.07
C TRP A 224 0.06 -0.25 -2.91
N ARG A 225 -0.93 -1.04 -3.36
CA ARG A 225 -2.35 -0.71 -3.31
C ARG A 225 -2.84 -0.55 -1.88
N LEU A 226 -2.40 -1.41 -0.98
CA LEU A 226 -2.77 -1.36 0.44
C LEU A 226 -2.38 -0.04 1.13
N ASN A 227 -1.32 0.62 0.67
CA ASN A 227 -0.81 1.87 1.25
C ASN A 227 -1.29 3.14 0.54
N LYS A 228 -2.29 3.04 -0.34
CA LYS A 228 -2.90 4.20 -1.01
C LYS A 228 -3.51 5.17 0.01
N ALA A 229 -3.41 6.47 -0.27
CA ALA A 229 -3.92 7.51 0.62
C ALA A 229 -5.44 7.41 0.80
N VAL A 230 -5.91 7.45 2.04
CA VAL A 230 -7.34 7.57 2.35
C VAL A 230 -7.69 9.05 2.44
N ALA A 231 -8.15 9.64 1.34
CA ALA A 231 -8.66 11.01 1.34
C ALA A 231 -9.98 11.05 2.12
N LEU A 232 -10.09 11.91 3.14
CA LEU A 232 -11.40 12.29 3.67
C LEU A 232 -11.91 13.39 2.75
N ARG A 233 -12.92 13.08 1.95
CA ARG A 233 -13.59 14.12 1.16
C ARG A 233 -14.56 14.82 2.12
N ILE A 234 -14.10 15.95 2.65
CA ILE A 234 -14.89 16.80 3.54
C ILE A 234 -15.45 17.92 2.68
N THR A 235 -16.76 17.98 2.52
CA THR A 235 -17.47 19.05 1.80
C THR A 235 -18.38 19.82 2.75
N GLY A 236 -18.73 21.06 2.37
CA GLY A 236 -19.45 22.03 3.21
C GLY A 236 -18.58 23.23 3.60
N PRO A 237 -19.08 24.14 4.47
CA PRO A 237 -20.33 24.04 5.21
C PRO A 237 -21.55 24.19 4.30
N TYR A 238 -22.50 23.27 4.43
CA TYR A 238 -23.82 23.40 3.84
C TYR A 238 -24.77 23.97 4.89
N GLN A 239 -25.58 24.95 4.50
CA GLN A 239 -26.57 25.54 5.40
C GLN A 239 -27.85 24.70 5.37
N MET A 240 -28.36 24.36 6.54
CA MET A 240 -29.72 23.89 6.71
C MET A 240 -30.63 25.11 6.72
N SER A 241 -31.60 25.15 5.82
CA SER A 241 -32.54 26.28 5.72
C SER A 241 -33.18 26.52 7.08
N ALA A 242 -32.83 27.64 7.73
CA ALA A 242 -33.46 28.05 8.97
C ALA A 242 -34.98 28.15 8.74
N HIS A 243 -35.75 27.63 9.68
CA HIS A 243 -37.19 27.91 9.71
C HIS A 243 -37.31 29.41 10.03
N PRO A 244 -37.87 30.26 9.15
CA PRO A 244 -38.20 31.62 9.56
C PRO A 244 -39.21 31.47 10.70
N GLY A 245 -38.80 31.80 11.92
CA GLY A 245 -39.72 31.89 13.05
C GLY A 245 -40.84 32.84 12.66
N ALA A 246 -42.08 32.38 12.81
CA ALA A 246 -43.25 33.21 12.59
C ALA A 246 -43.14 34.50 13.44
N PRO A 247 -43.46 35.68 12.89
CA PRO A 247 -43.58 36.89 13.70
C PRO A 247 -44.69 36.72 14.76
N ALA A 248 -44.47 37.40 15.89
CA ALA A 248 -45.13 37.28 17.18
C ALA A 248 -46.67 37.23 17.18
#